data_AF-A0A7G3AJ48-F1
#
_entry.id   AF-A0A7G3AJ48-F1
#
_cell.length_a   1.000
_cell.length_b   1.000
_cell.length_c   1.000
_cell.angle_alpha   90.00
_cell.angle_beta   90.00
_cell.angle_gamma   90.00
#
_symmetry.space_group_name_H-M   'P 1'
#
loop_
_entity.id
_entity.type
_entity.pdbx_description
1 polymer ?
#
loop_
_entity_poly.entity_id
_entity_poly.type
_entity_poly.pdbx_seq_one_letter_code
_entity_poly.pdbx_strand_id
1 'polypeptide(L)'
;MNILLFAPAILLFYITNLGYVKTMLQLAICAGVQLLLGAPFLLTYPLEYIKGSFDLGRVFEHKWTVNYRFLSEEVFISRNFHIGLLLGHAIFLLVLSRPAFLYFQNYCRLRQLQLQLQPQIDAKNAEVESQKRQKQRRRKQVQVGSQENEEKLSPDQEKFLSAFEKGLKMNSTGPPPVVEEPSEEKYSIHFDRCTQLAILPIFLCNFIGIVFSRSLHYQFYVWYFHSLPYLVWCTDFRTSVKFLLLAVIEFTWNTYPSTNFSSLLLHMCHVAILSGISRKLLTKH
;
A
#
# COMPACT_ATOMS: atom_id res chain seq x y z
N MET A 1 19.40 9.77 6.08
CA MET A 1 18.34 10.50 6.82
C MET A 1 16.92 10.21 6.32
N ASN A 2 16.71 9.46 5.23
CA ASN A 2 15.38 9.12 4.71
C ASN A 2 14.38 8.63 5.78
N ILE A 3 14.81 7.73 6.66
CA ILE A 3 13.92 7.12 7.67
C ILE A 3 13.26 8.14 8.61
N LEU A 4 13.91 9.30 8.83
CA LEU A 4 13.38 10.36 9.68
C LEU A 4 12.15 11.03 9.05
N LEU A 5 12.02 11.02 7.73
CA LEU A 5 10.86 11.60 7.03
C LEU A 5 9.57 10.80 7.28
N PHE A 6 9.69 9.52 7.64
CA PHE A 6 8.54 8.68 8.03
C PHE A 6 8.15 8.84 9.50
N ALA A 7 9.03 9.41 10.33
CA ALA A 7 8.89 9.39 11.79
C ALA A 7 7.57 9.99 12.31
N PRO A 8 7.05 11.12 11.79
CA PRO A 8 5.77 11.67 12.27
C PRO A 8 4.59 10.70 12.07
N ALA A 9 4.49 10.07 10.90
CA ALA A 9 3.42 9.11 10.62
C ALA A 9 3.59 7.81 11.41
N ILE A 10 4.81 7.29 11.55
CA ILE A 10 5.09 6.09 12.35
C ILE A 10 4.76 6.33 13.83
N LEU A 11 5.07 7.52 14.36
CA LEU A 11 4.72 7.89 15.73
C LEU A 11 3.20 7.90 15.95
N LEU A 12 2.44 8.52 15.05
CA LEU A 12 0.98 8.52 15.11
C LEU A 12 0.42 7.08 15.01
N PHE A 13 1.01 6.24 14.16
CA PHE A 13 0.64 4.84 14.04
C PHE A 13 0.93 4.05 15.32
N TYR A 14 2.07 4.29 15.98
CA TYR A 14 2.39 3.66 17.27
C TYR A 14 1.40 4.07 18.35
N ILE A 15 1.06 5.35 18.46
CA ILE A 15 0.11 5.84 19.46
C ILE A 15 -1.27 5.21 19.24
N THR A 16 -1.74 5.14 17.99
CA THR A 16 -3.05 4.55 17.66
C THR A 16 -3.10 3.04 17.85
N ASN A 17 -2.03 2.32 17.53
CA ASN A 17 -2.01 0.85 17.58
C ASN A 17 -1.64 0.30 18.96
N LEU A 18 -0.73 0.95 19.68
CA LEU A 18 -0.16 0.45 20.95
C LEU A 18 -0.65 1.23 22.18
N GLY A 19 -1.11 2.47 22.00
CA GLY A 19 -1.35 3.42 23.08
C GLY A 19 -0.06 4.03 23.63
N TYR A 20 -0.19 5.15 24.35
CA TYR A 20 0.93 5.97 24.79
C TYR A 20 2.00 5.22 25.59
N VAL A 21 1.60 4.37 26.54
CA VAL A 21 2.55 3.68 27.44
C VAL A 21 3.46 2.73 26.66
N LYS A 22 2.88 1.88 25.81
CA LYS A 22 3.63 0.92 24.99
C LYS A 22 4.45 1.63 23.92
N THR A 23 3.94 2.72 23.34
CA THR A 23 4.72 3.58 22.44
C THR A 23 5.97 4.11 23.13
N MET A 24 5.83 4.67 24.33
CA MET A 24 6.97 5.19 25.10
C MET A 24 7.99 4.11 25.44
N LEU A 25 7.54 2.91 25.82
CA LEU A 25 8.42 1.77 26.06
C LEU A 25 9.22 1.39 24.79
N GLN A 26 8.55 1.30 23.63
CA GLN A 26 9.21 0.95 22.38
C GLN A 26 10.22 2.02 21.94
N LEU A 27 9.87 3.30 22.10
CA LEU A 27 10.79 4.41 21.83
C LEU A 27 11.98 4.41 22.79
N ALA A 28 11.76 4.08 24.06
CA ALA A 28 12.83 3.95 25.05
C ALA A 28 13.79 2.80 24.71
N ILE A 29 13.28 1.66 24.22
CA ILE A 29 14.12 0.55 23.73
C ILE A 29 14.96 1.01 22.53
N CYS A 30 14.35 1.67 21.55
CA CYS A 30 15.09 2.21 20.39
C CYS A 30 16.18 3.20 20.83
N ALA A 31 15.84 4.13 21.71
CA ALA A 31 16.80 5.10 22.25
C ALA A 31 17.92 4.41 23.03
N GLY A 32 17.60 3.41 23.87
CA GLY A 32 18.57 2.62 24.61
C GLY A 32 19.57 1.91 23.72
N VAL A 33 19.11 1.29 22.62
CA VAL A 33 20.00 0.67 21.62
C VAL A 33 20.90 1.71 20.96
N GLN A 34 20.37 2.88 20.57
CA GLN A 34 21.17 3.96 19.98
C GLN A 34 22.22 4.51 20.96
N LEU A 35 21.85 4.69 22.23
CA LEU A 35 22.76 5.13 23.28
C LEU A 35 23.85 4.10 23.57
N LEU A 36 23.50 2.80 23.58
CA LEU A 36 24.46 1.72 23.79
C LEU A 36 25.49 1.65 22.65
N LEU A 37 25.02 1.67 21.40
CA LEU A 37 25.91 1.65 20.22
C LEU A 37 26.71 2.94 20.08
N GLY A 38 26.13 4.08 20.47
CA GLY A 38 26.77 5.39 20.47
C GLY A 38 27.69 5.66 21.67
N ALA A 39 27.62 4.83 22.73
CA ALA A 39 28.32 5.01 23.99
C ALA A 39 29.83 5.32 23.85
N PRO A 40 30.64 4.58 23.05
CA PRO A 40 32.07 4.87 22.95
C PRO A 40 32.35 6.29 22.43
N PHE A 41 31.48 6.82 21.57
CA PHE A 41 31.60 8.17 21.04
C PHE A 41 31.00 9.21 21.99
N LEU A 42 29.84 8.92 22.58
CA LEU A 42 29.16 9.83 23.51
C LEU A 42 29.96 10.06 24.80
N LEU A 43 30.69 9.06 25.28
CA LEU A 43 31.51 9.18 26.49
C LEU A 43 32.86 9.87 26.24
N THR A 44 33.39 9.80 25.01
CA THR A 44 34.71 10.34 24.67
C THR A 44 34.64 11.70 23.99
N TYR A 45 33.72 11.85 23.03
CA TYR A 45 33.56 13.02 22.15
C TYR A 45 32.07 13.34 21.90
N PRO A 46 31.30 13.71 22.95
CA PRO A 46 29.84 13.88 22.85
C PRO A 46 29.43 14.95 21.84
N LEU A 47 30.14 16.08 21.78
CA LEU A 47 29.79 17.19 20.91
C LEU A 47 30.07 16.87 19.45
N GLU A 48 31.20 16.24 19.17
CA GLU A 48 31.62 15.81 17.84
C GLU A 48 30.71 14.71 17.31
N TYR A 49 30.36 13.73 18.16
CA TYR A 49 29.44 12.66 17.79
C TYR A 49 28.06 13.20 17.42
N ILE A 50 27.49 14.09 18.25
CA ILE A 50 26.17 14.67 17.97
C ILE A 50 26.20 15.56 16.72
N LYS A 51 27.19 16.44 16.59
CA LYS A 51 27.34 17.30 15.40
C LYS A 51 27.59 16.48 14.13
N GLY A 52 28.39 15.41 14.21
CA GLY A 52 28.69 14.53 13.08
C GLY A 52 27.51 13.63 12.69
N SER A 53 26.75 13.15 13.66
CA SER A 53 25.55 12.32 13.42
C SER A 53 24.43 13.11 12.75
N PHE A 54 24.32 14.40 13.07
CA PHE A 54 23.30 15.30 12.55
C PHE A 54 23.94 16.59 12.00
N ASP A 55 24.50 16.50 10.80
CA ASP A 55 25.04 17.66 10.08
C ASP A 55 23.92 18.49 9.44
N LEU A 56 23.12 19.16 10.29
CA LEU A 56 21.99 20.00 9.89
C LEU A 56 22.42 21.32 9.25
N GLY A 57 23.70 21.71 9.42
CA GLY A 57 24.28 22.91 8.80
C GLY A 57 24.69 22.71 7.34
N ARG A 58 24.74 21.46 6.87
CA ARG A 58 25.17 21.14 5.51
C ARG A 58 24.26 21.78 4.47
N VAL A 59 24.87 22.55 3.57
CA VAL A 59 24.23 23.08 2.37
C VAL A 59 24.79 22.33 1.18
N PHE A 60 23.92 21.65 0.45
CA PHE A 60 24.29 21.01 -0.82
C PHE A 60 24.43 22.08 -1.90
N GLU A 61 25.36 21.86 -2.84
CA GLU A 61 25.59 22.80 -3.92
C GLU A 61 24.40 22.84 -4.89
N HIS A 62 24.01 24.05 -5.30
CA HIS A 62 22.91 24.25 -6.24
C HIS A 62 23.12 23.56 -7.59
N LYS A 63 24.36 23.29 -7.99
CA LYS A 63 24.67 22.57 -9.25
C LYS A 63 24.29 21.09 -9.25
N TRP A 64 24.18 20.48 -8.08
CA TRP A 64 23.92 19.04 -7.93
C TRP A 64 22.49 18.72 -7.52
N THR A 65 21.65 19.72 -7.30
CA THR A 65 20.25 19.50 -6.93
C THR A 65 19.40 19.20 -8.17
N VAL A 66 18.51 18.21 -8.03
CA VAL A 66 17.40 17.96 -8.95
C VAL A 66 16.17 18.78 -8.51
N ASN A 67 16.02 19.04 -7.22
CA ASN A 67 14.93 19.86 -6.66
C ASN A 67 15.28 21.35 -6.70
N TYR A 68 14.35 22.21 -7.09
CA TYR A 68 14.47 23.67 -7.09
C TYR A 68 15.62 24.20 -7.97
N ARG A 69 16.10 23.42 -8.94
CA ARG A 69 17.19 23.79 -9.85
C ARG A 69 16.89 25.01 -10.72
N PHE A 70 15.60 25.30 -10.93
CA PHE A 70 15.12 26.46 -11.67
C PHE A 70 15.23 27.77 -10.90
N LEU A 71 15.51 27.74 -9.59
CA LEU A 71 15.76 28.94 -8.79
C LEU A 71 17.19 29.45 -9.02
N SER A 72 17.42 30.73 -8.74
CA SER A 72 18.80 31.24 -8.68
C SER A 72 19.50 30.66 -7.45
N GLU A 73 20.83 30.55 -7.54
CA GLU A 73 21.65 30.03 -6.44
C GLU A 73 21.52 30.87 -5.17
N GLU A 74 21.38 32.19 -5.32
CA GLU A 74 21.16 33.13 -4.21
C GLU A 74 19.88 32.80 -3.43
N VAL A 75 18.77 32.55 -4.14
CA VAL A 75 17.49 32.19 -3.52
C VAL A 75 17.61 30.80 -2.87
N PHE A 76 18.22 29.85 -3.57
CA PHE A 76 18.39 28.49 -3.09
C PHE A 76 19.16 28.42 -1.77
N ILE A 77 20.28 29.14 -1.65
CA ILE A 77 21.12 29.14 -0.45
C ILE A 77 20.50 30.00 0.67
N SER A 78 19.61 30.93 0.34
CA SER A 78 19.02 31.86 1.30
C SER A 78 18.35 31.17 2.50
N ARG A 79 18.58 31.74 3.69
CA ARG A 79 17.97 31.25 4.94
C ARG A 79 16.46 31.38 4.94
N ASN A 80 15.93 32.44 4.33
CA ASN A 80 14.49 32.69 4.23
C ASN A 80 13.78 31.59 3.44
N PHE A 81 14.35 31.19 2.29
CA PHE A 81 13.81 30.09 1.50
C PHE A 81 13.82 28.78 2.29
N HIS A 82 14.92 28.45 2.98
CA HIS A 82 15.00 27.25 3.79
C HIS A 82 13.97 27.21 4.93
N ILE A 83 13.78 28.32 5.65
CA ILE A 83 12.76 28.44 6.70
C ILE A 83 11.35 28.33 6.09
N GLY A 84 11.12 28.96 4.93
CA GLY A 84 9.85 28.85 4.20
C GLY A 84 9.49 27.41 3.84
N LEU A 85 10.46 26.64 3.35
CA LEU A 85 10.28 25.21 3.07
C LEU A 85 9.96 24.40 4.33
N LEU A 86 10.67 24.68 5.44
CA LEU A 86 10.44 24.01 6.71
C LEU A 86 9.04 24.31 7.28
N LEU A 87 8.61 25.57 7.23
CA LEU A 87 7.26 25.98 7.64
C LEU A 87 6.20 25.34 6.75
N GLY A 88 6.41 25.34 5.43
CA GLY A 88 5.52 24.67 4.47
C GLY A 88 5.37 23.19 4.77
N HIS A 89 6.49 22.50 5.01
CA HIS A 89 6.52 21.09 5.42
C HIS A 89 5.72 20.86 6.70
N ALA A 90 5.99 21.64 7.76
CA ALA A 90 5.31 21.51 9.04
C ALA A 90 3.80 21.77 8.93
N ILE A 91 3.39 22.82 8.20
CA ILE A 91 1.99 23.12 7.96
C ILE A 91 1.31 21.97 7.22
N PHE A 92 1.93 21.43 6.17
CA PHE A 92 1.34 20.33 5.40
C PHE A 92 1.17 19.06 6.26
N LEU A 93 2.17 18.73 7.09
CA LEU A 93 2.06 17.64 8.07
C LEU A 93 0.95 17.89 9.08
N LEU A 94 0.80 19.10 9.60
CA LEU A 94 -0.26 19.45 10.55
C LEU A 94 -1.65 19.33 9.91
N VAL A 95 -1.83 19.84 8.69
CA VAL A 95 -3.10 19.74 7.96
C VAL A 95 -3.51 18.28 7.73
N LEU A 96 -2.54 17.43 7.37
CA LEU A 96 -2.80 16.01 7.08
C LEU A 96 -2.74 15.11 8.33
N SER A 97 -2.32 15.62 9.48
CA SER A 97 -2.21 14.84 10.72
C SER A 97 -3.55 14.25 11.16
N ARG A 98 -4.63 15.03 11.07
CA ARG A 98 -5.98 14.58 11.46
C ARG A 98 -6.51 13.48 10.53
N PRO A 99 -6.53 13.64 9.19
CA PRO A 99 -6.86 12.56 8.27
C PRO A 99 -5.98 11.31 8.49
N ALA A 100 -4.66 11.48 8.62
CA ALA A 100 -3.74 10.38 8.87
C ALA A 100 -4.08 9.59 10.15
N PHE A 101 -4.38 10.31 11.23
CA PHE A 101 -4.78 9.71 12.50
C PHE A 101 -6.08 8.91 12.38
N LEU A 102 -7.08 9.45 11.66
CA LEU A 102 -8.34 8.73 11.38
C LEU A 102 -8.12 7.47 10.56
N TYR A 103 -7.23 7.53 9.55
CA TYR A 103 -6.85 6.37 8.75
C TYR A 103 -6.24 5.26 9.62
N PHE A 104 -5.33 5.61 10.53
CA PHE A 104 -4.76 4.65 11.48
C PHE A 104 -5.79 4.09 12.47
N GLN A 105 -6.70 4.93 12.99
CA GLN A 105 -7.79 4.44 13.84
C GLN A 105 -8.69 3.45 13.10
N ASN A 106 -9.05 3.74 11.85
CA ASN A 106 -9.86 2.86 11.02
C ASN A 106 -9.14 1.55 10.71
N TYR A 107 -7.83 1.59 10.43
CA TYR A 107 -7.01 0.40 10.29
C TYR A 107 -7.08 -0.49 11.55
N CYS A 108 -6.81 0.07 12.73
CA CYS A 108 -6.83 -0.68 13.99
C CYS A 108 -8.21 -1.28 14.27
N ARG A 109 -9.29 -0.52 14.04
CA ARG A 109 -10.68 -0.99 14.20
C ARG A 109 -11.00 -2.15 13.27
N LEU A 110 -10.67 -2.03 11.99
CA LEU A 110 -10.89 -3.09 11.00
C LEU A 110 -10.07 -4.34 11.33
N ARG A 111 -8.83 -4.16 11.80
CA ARG A 111 -7.99 -5.28 12.24
C ARG A 111 -8.57 -5.98 13.47
N GLN A 112 -9.14 -5.24 14.41
CA GLN A 112 -9.83 -5.82 15.56
C GLN A 112 -11.07 -6.60 15.14
N LEU A 113 -11.88 -6.04 14.23
CA LEU A 113 -13.06 -6.70 13.68
C LEU A 113 -12.69 -8.01 12.95
N GLN A 114 -11.59 -8.00 12.19
CA GLN A 114 -11.05 -9.21 11.55
C GLN A 114 -10.79 -10.31 12.58
N LEU A 115 -10.13 -9.98 13.69
CA LEU A 115 -9.81 -10.94 14.75
C LEU A 115 -11.08 -11.52 15.39
N GLN A 116 -12.14 -10.71 15.52
CA GLN A 116 -13.43 -11.16 16.05
C GLN A 116 -14.19 -12.08 15.09
N LEU A 117 -14.11 -11.83 13.78
CA LEU A 117 -14.83 -12.60 12.75
C LEU A 117 -14.08 -13.85 12.29
N GLN A 118 -12.76 -13.92 12.49
CA GLN A 118 -11.93 -15.04 12.04
C GLN A 118 -12.47 -16.42 12.45
N PRO A 119 -12.91 -16.65 13.71
CA PRO A 119 -13.44 -17.95 14.11
C PRO A 119 -14.71 -18.36 13.34
N GLN A 120 -15.57 -17.39 12.99
CA GLN A 120 -16.81 -17.64 12.24
C GLN A 120 -16.52 -18.03 10.80
N ILE A 121 -15.53 -17.36 10.18
CA ILE A 121 -15.06 -17.67 8.83
C ILE A 121 -14.45 -19.07 8.80
N ASP A 122 -13.62 -19.40 9.79
CA ASP A 122 -13.00 -20.72 9.90
C ASP A 122 -14.04 -21.83 10.09
N ALA A 123 -15.07 -21.59 10.91
CA ALA A 123 -16.19 -22.50 11.08
C ALA A 123 -16.96 -22.71 9.76
N LYS A 124 -17.29 -21.64 9.04
CA LYS A 124 -17.98 -21.74 7.73
C LYS A 124 -17.14 -22.44 6.68
N ASN A 125 -15.83 -22.19 6.66
CA ASN A 125 -14.91 -22.89 5.77
C ASN A 125 -14.83 -24.39 6.10
N ALA A 126 -14.86 -24.77 7.37
CA ALA A 126 -14.91 -26.16 7.79
C ALA A 126 -16.23 -26.85 7.36
N GLU A 127 -17.36 -26.15 7.45
CA GLU A 127 -18.65 -26.64 6.94
C GLU A 127 -18.58 -26.90 5.42
N VAL A 128 -18.10 -25.94 4.63
CA VAL A 128 -17.95 -26.07 3.17
C VAL A 128 -17.03 -27.25 2.83
N GLU A 129 -15.90 -27.40 3.52
CA GLU A 129 -14.99 -28.53 3.31
C GLU A 129 -15.65 -29.88 3.65
N SER A 130 -16.46 -29.94 4.71
CA SER A 130 -17.18 -31.17 5.06
C SER A 130 -18.22 -31.54 4.00
N GLN A 131 -18.96 -30.56 3.47
CA GLN A 131 -19.92 -30.74 2.37
C GLN A 131 -19.22 -31.21 1.09
N LYS A 132 -18.06 -30.62 0.73
CA LYS A 132 -17.24 -31.06 -0.41
C LYS A 132 -16.81 -32.52 -0.27
N ARG A 133 -16.29 -32.90 0.90
CA ARG A 133 -15.90 -34.29 1.19
C ARG A 133 -17.10 -35.24 1.09
N GLN A 134 -18.28 -34.83 1.55
CA GLN A 134 -19.49 -35.64 1.46
C GLN A 134 -19.99 -35.80 0.00
N LYS A 135 -19.96 -34.72 -0.80
CA LYS A 135 -20.30 -34.75 -2.24
C LYS A 135 -19.33 -35.65 -3.02
N GLN A 136 -18.02 -35.57 -2.74
CA GLN A 136 -17.02 -36.46 -3.33
C GLN A 136 -17.23 -37.93 -2.94
N ARG A 137 -17.53 -38.21 -1.65
CA ARG A 137 -17.86 -39.56 -1.19
C ARG A 137 -19.11 -40.12 -1.89
N ARG A 138 -20.18 -39.33 -1.99
CA ARG A 138 -21.41 -39.71 -2.73
C ARG A 138 -21.14 -39.98 -4.21
N ARG A 139 -20.37 -39.12 -4.89
CA ARG A 139 -19.96 -39.37 -6.29
C ARG A 139 -19.19 -40.68 -6.45
N LYS A 140 -18.22 -40.96 -5.55
CA LYS A 140 -17.50 -42.24 -5.56
C LYS A 140 -18.42 -43.43 -5.30
N GLN A 141 -19.35 -43.34 -4.35
CA GLN A 141 -20.31 -44.42 -4.07
C GLN A 141 -21.24 -44.70 -5.24
N VAL A 142 -21.77 -43.65 -5.89
CA VAL A 142 -22.61 -43.80 -7.09
C VAL A 142 -21.79 -44.44 -8.22
N GLN A 143 -20.55 -44.00 -8.43
CA GLN A 143 -19.70 -44.53 -9.50
C GLN A 143 -19.32 -46.00 -9.28
N VAL A 144 -19.02 -46.40 -8.03
CA VAL A 144 -18.73 -47.80 -7.66
C VAL A 144 -19.99 -48.67 -7.76
N GLY A 145 -21.13 -48.21 -7.27
CA GLY A 145 -22.40 -48.94 -7.37
C GLY A 145 -22.96 -49.04 -8.79
N SER A 146 -22.58 -48.11 -9.69
CA SER A 146 -22.91 -48.20 -11.12
C SER A 146 -22.08 -49.28 -11.82
N GLN A 147 -20.81 -49.45 -11.44
CA GLN A 147 -19.93 -50.48 -12.00
C GLN A 147 -20.27 -51.90 -11.51
N GLU A 148 -20.80 -52.04 -10.29
CA GLU A 148 -21.21 -53.34 -9.75
C GLU A 148 -22.58 -53.83 -10.27
N ASN A 149 -23.44 -52.94 -10.78
CA ASN A 149 -24.80 -53.25 -11.27
C ASN A 149 -25.00 -52.90 -12.76
N GLU A 150 -23.98 -53.03 -13.61
CA GLU A 150 -24.16 -52.93 -15.07
C GLU A 150 -24.82 -54.22 -15.61
N GLU A 151 -26.15 -54.32 -15.49
CA GLU A 151 -26.93 -55.22 -16.35
C GLU A 151 -26.81 -54.73 -17.80
N LYS A 152 -26.24 -55.55 -18.69
CA LYS A 152 -26.14 -55.23 -20.12
C LYS A 152 -27.54 -55.13 -20.72
N LEU A 153 -27.91 -53.95 -21.20
CA LEU A 153 -29.18 -53.73 -21.88
C LEU A 153 -29.28 -54.55 -23.18
N SER A 154 -30.48 -55.02 -23.49
CA SER A 154 -30.78 -55.60 -24.79
C SER A 154 -30.68 -54.53 -25.89
N PRO A 155 -30.23 -54.87 -27.13
CA PRO A 155 -30.11 -53.92 -28.24
C PRO A 155 -31.38 -53.10 -28.54
N ASP A 156 -32.56 -53.68 -28.29
CA ASP A 156 -33.84 -53.02 -28.50
C ASP A 156 -34.14 -51.97 -27.43
N GLN A 157 -33.69 -52.20 -26.19
CA GLN A 157 -33.80 -51.23 -25.10
C GLN A 157 -32.91 -50.02 -25.33
N GLU A 158 -31.69 -50.21 -25.87
CA GLU A 158 -30.80 -49.10 -26.26
C GLU A 158 -31.40 -48.26 -27.40
N LYS A 159 -32.01 -48.90 -28.39
CA LYS A 159 -32.73 -48.21 -29.47
C LYS A 159 -33.92 -47.41 -28.95
N PHE A 160 -34.68 -47.98 -28.01
CA PHE A 160 -35.81 -47.28 -27.40
C PHE A 160 -35.33 -46.05 -26.60
N LEU A 161 -34.30 -46.21 -25.77
CA LEU A 161 -33.78 -45.11 -24.95
C LEU A 161 -33.19 -43.98 -25.81
N SER A 162 -32.46 -44.31 -26.87
CA SER A 162 -31.90 -43.31 -27.80
C SER A 162 -32.99 -42.59 -28.59
N ALA A 163 -34.06 -43.28 -29.00
CA ALA A 163 -35.23 -42.64 -29.63
C ALA A 163 -35.99 -41.73 -28.64
N PHE A 164 -36.16 -42.18 -27.39
CA PHE A 164 -36.82 -41.42 -26.32
C PHE A 164 -36.03 -40.15 -25.95
N GLU A 165 -34.70 -40.26 -25.80
CA GLU A 165 -33.84 -39.12 -25.51
C GLU A 165 -33.83 -38.11 -26.67
N LYS A 166 -33.85 -38.59 -27.92
CA LYS A 166 -33.99 -37.75 -29.10
C LYS A 166 -35.32 -37.01 -29.12
N GLY A 167 -36.42 -37.67 -28.72
CA GLY A 167 -37.74 -37.04 -28.57
C GLY A 167 -37.78 -35.96 -27.48
N LEU A 168 -37.16 -36.21 -26.33
CA LEU A 168 -37.02 -35.23 -25.25
C LEU A 168 -36.22 -34.00 -25.69
N LYS A 169 -35.07 -34.21 -26.36
CA LYS A 169 -34.23 -33.12 -26.89
C LYS A 169 -34.92 -32.30 -27.98
N MET A 170 -35.79 -32.93 -28.78
CA MET A 170 -36.59 -32.22 -29.78
C MET A 170 -37.72 -31.38 -29.15
N ASN A 171 -38.19 -31.73 -27.94
CA ASN A 171 -39.24 -30.99 -27.22
C ASN A 171 -38.71 -29.98 -26.19
N SER A 172 -37.42 -30.04 -25.79
CA SER A 172 -36.82 -29.05 -24.88
C SER A 172 -36.18 -27.89 -25.66
N THR A 173 -36.94 -26.84 -25.94
CA THR A 173 -36.41 -25.58 -26.49
C THR A 173 -35.90 -24.68 -25.37
N GLY A 174 -34.78 -25.06 -24.75
CA GLY A 174 -34.09 -24.22 -23.79
C GLY A 174 -32.85 -24.89 -23.21
N PRO A 175 -31.79 -24.12 -22.89
CA PRO A 175 -30.69 -24.67 -22.10
C PRO A 175 -31.25 -25.21 -20.77
N PRO A 176 -30.70 -26.32 -20.24
CA PRO A 176 -31.11 -26.84 -18.94
C PRO A 176 -30.97 -25.73 -17.89
N PRO A 177 -31.86 -25.69 -16.87
CA PRO A 177 -31.74 -24.71 -15.80
C PRO A 177 -30.35 -24.84 -15.19
N VAL A 178 -29.59 -23.73 -15.22
CA VAL A 178 -28.31 -23.64 -14.53
C VAL A 178 -28.64 -23.71 -13.04
N VAL A 179 -28.47 -24.90 -12.46
CA VAL A 179 -28.41 -25.02 -11.01
C VAL A 179 -27.14 -24.30 -10.62
N GLU A 180 -27.25 -23.09 -10.09
CA GLU A 180 -26.14 -22.40 -9.44
C GLU A 180 -25.66 -23.29 -8.31
N GLU A 181 -24.62 -24.09 -8.56
CA GLU A 181 -23.93 -24.77 -7.48
C GLU A 181 -23.38 -23.69 -6.55
N PRO A 182 -23.60 -23.79 -5.22
CA PRO A 182 -23.07 -22.82 -4.28
C PRO A 182 -21.56 -22.71 -4.53
N SER A 183 -21.12 -21.49 -4.81
CA SER A 183 -19.74 -21.17 -5.19
C SER A 183 -18.78 -21.88 -4.25
N GLU A 184 -17.94 -22.78 -4.77
CA GLU A 184 -16.99 -23.59 -4.00
C GLU A 184 -15.84 -22.77 -3.38
N GLU A 185 -15.95 -21.45 -3.36
CA GLU A 185 -14.91 -20.55 -2.89
C GLU A 185 -14.83 -20.53 -1.36
N LYS A 186 -13.60 -20.64 -0.86
CA LYS A 186 -13.30 -20.48 0.57
C LYS A 186 -13.63 -19.04 0.98
N TYR A 187 -14.44 -18.88 2.02
CA TYR A 187 -14.72 -17.56 2.59
C TYR A 187 -13.42 -16.94 3.11
N SER A 188 -13.09 -15.74 2.63
CA SER A 188 -11.98 -14.94 3.14
C SER A 188 -12.34 -13.46 3.08
N ILE A 189 -11.78 -12.65 3.99
CA ILE A 189 -11.96 -11.19 3.94
C ILE A 189 -10.79 -10.60 3.14
N HIS A 190 -11.09 -10.02 2.00
CA HIS A 190 -10.12 -9.28 1.18
C HIS A 190 -9.81 -7.93 1.83
N PHE A 191 -8.76 -7.91 2.66
CA PHE A 191 -8.34 -6.74 3.42
C PHE A 191 -7.32 -5.83 2.70
N ASP A 192 -7.20 -5.93 1.38
CA ASP A 192 -6.28 -5.10 0.57
C ASP A 192 -6.47 -3.60 0.85
N ARG A 193 -7.72 -3.18 1.05
CA ARG A 193 -8.08 -1.79 1.40
C ARG A 193 -7.72 -1.42 2.84
N CYS A 194 -7.65 -2.37 3.78
CA CYS A 194 -7.26 -2.10 5.15
C CYS A 194 -5.77 -1.80 5.24
N THR A 195 -4.91 -2.61 4.61
CA THR A 195 -3.47 -2.34 4.60
C THR A 195 -3.13 -0.96 4.01
N GLN A 196 -3.91 -0.52 3.02
CA GLN A 196 -3.77 0.83 2.45
C GLN A 196 -4.00 1.96 3.48
N LEU A 197 -4.88 1.75 4.46
CA LEU A 197 -5.15 2.73 5.53
C LEU A 197 -3.90 3.00 6.39
N ALA A 198 -3.03 2.00 6.56
CA ALA A 198 -1.77 2.17 7.29
C ALA A 198 -0.64 2.66 6.38
N ILE A 199 -0.50 2.10 5.17
CA ILE A 199 0.64 2.40 4.29
C ILE A 199 0.55 3.83 3.71
N LEU A 200 -0.65 4.30 3.35
CA LEU A 200 -0.81 5.60 2.68
C LEU A 200 -0.30 6.78 3.53
N PRO A 201 -0.71 6.96 4.80
CA PRO A 201 -0.20 8.07 5.60
C PRO A 201 1.32 8.00 5.83
N ILE A 202 1.88 6.79 5.94
CA ILE A 202 3.34 6.58 6.13
C ILE A 202 4.11 7.03 4.89
N PHE A 203 3.73 6.56 3.70
CA PHE A 203 4.41 6.95 2.45
C PHE A 203 4.16 8.41 2.08
N LEU A 204 2.97 8.94 2.37
CA LEU A 204 2.66 10.34 2.13
C LEU A 204 3.51 11.27 3.01
N CYS A 205 3.72 10.92 4.29
CA CYS A 205 4.58 11.68 5.19
C CYS A 205 6.01 11.81 4.64
N ASN A 206 6.58 10.69 4.18
CA ASN A 206 7.89 10.71 3.52
C ASN A 206 7.88 11.57 2.26
N PHE A 207 6.86 11.41 1.42
CA PHE A 207 6.73 12.15 0.17
C PHE A 207 6.65 13.66 0.39
N ILE A 208 5.90 14.13 1.40
CA ILE A 208 5.86 15.54 1.80
C ILE A 208 7.28 16.02 2.17
N GLY A 209 8.06 15.19 2.89
CA GLY A 209 9.46 15.47 3.18
C GLY A 209 10.32 15.65 1.91
N ILE A 210 10.14 14.78 0.91
CA ILE A 210 10.83 14.88 -0.39
C ILE A 210 10.45 16.17 -1.13
N VAL A 211 9.15 16.49 -1.22
CA VAL A 211 8.67 17.69 -1.93
C VAL A 211 9.24 18.98 -1.35
N PHE A 212 9.26 19.10 -0.01
CA PHE A 212 9.77 20.30 0.67
C PHE A 212 11.28 20.26 0.93
N SER A 213 11.99 19.23 0.47
CA SER A 213 13.44 19.17 0.64
C SER A 213 14.12 20.22 -0.26
N ARG A 214 14.93 21.10 0.32
CA ARG A 214 15.62 22.13 -0.45
C ARG A 214 16.48 21.52 -1.56
N SER A 215 17.25 20.48 -1.24
CA SER A 215 18.18 19.86 -2.18
C SER A 215 17.93 18.37 -2.31
N LEU A 216 17.87 17.89 -3.54
CA LEU A 216 17.85 16.46 -3.85
C LEU A 216 19.00 16.08 -4.76
N HIS A 217 19.96 15.31 -4.24
CA HIS A 217 20.98 14.67 -5.05
C HIS A 217 20.41 13.40 -5.72
N TYR A 218 20.94 12.98 -6.86
CA TYR A 218 20.51 11.78 -7.61
C TYR A 218 20.38 10.52 -6.74
N GLN A 219 21.29 10.35 -5.79
CA GLN A 219 21.27 9.23 -4.83
C GLN A 219 19.99 9.20 -3.96
N PHE A 220 19.32 10.33 -3.76
CA PHE A 220 18.10 10.42 -2.96
C PHE A 220 16.84 9.99 -3.74
N TYR A 221 16.95 9.63 -5.02
CA TYR A 221 15.81 9.07 -5.76
C TYR A 221 15.27 7.80 -5.07
N VAL A 222 16.18 6.94 -4.60
CA VAL A 222 15.86 5.70 -3.88
C VAL A 222 15.05 5.95 -2.60
N TRP A 223 15.05 7.17 -2.06
CA TRP A 223 14.34 7.48 -0.82
C TRP A 223 12.82 7.34 -0.95
N TYR A 224 12.29 7.45 -2.17
CA TYR A 224 10.86 7.36 -2.42
C TYR A 224 10.49 6.61 -3.71
N PHE A 225 11.46 6.24 -4.54
CA PHE A 225 11.25 5.50 -5.79
C PHE A 225 10.27 4.32 -5.65
N HIS A 226 10.49 3.42 -4.69
CA HIS A 226 9.61 2.25 -4.50
C HIS A 226 8.21 2.62 -3.96
N SER A 227 8.05 3.77 -3.34
CA SER A 227 6.75 4.27 -2.87
C SER A 227 5.96 5.00 -3.96
N LEU A 228 6.61 5.45 -5.05
CA LEU A 228 5.97 6.24 -6.11
C LEU A 228 4.82 5.51 -6.81
N PRO A 229 4.97 4.25 -7.28
CA PRO A 229 3.85 3.55 -7.91
C PRO A 229 2.65 3.46 -6.97
N TYR A 230 2.87 3.17 -5.69
CA TYR A 230 1.80 3.12 -4.70
C TYR A 230 1.10 4.49 -4.54
N LEU A 231 1.87 5.57 -4.35
CA LEU A 231 1.32 6.92 -4.17
C LEU A 231 0.52 7.37 -5.38
N VAL A 232 1.03 7.13 -6.59
CA VAL A 232 0.35 7.45 -7.85
C VAL A 232 -0.95 6.64 -7.98
N TRP A 233 -0.95 5.36 -7.61
CA TRP A 233 -2.17 4.53 -7.67
C TRP A 233 -3.23 4.94 -6.64
N CYS A 234 -2.84 5.58 -5.55
CA CYS A 234 -3.78 6.13 -4.56
C CYS A 234 -4.54 7.36 -5.08
N THR A 235 -4.07 8.02 -6.13
CA THR A 235 -4.78 9.13 -6.79
C THR A 235 -5.95 8.65 -7.66
N ASP A 236 -6.93 9.52 -7.87
CA ASP A 236 -8.09 9.26 -8.74
C ASP A 236 -7.81 9.63 -10.21
N PHE A 237 -6.54 9.75 -10.59
CA PHE A 237 -6.14 10.01 -11.98
C PHE A 237 -6.40 8.80 -12.90
N ARG A 238 -6.61 9.09 -14.18
CA ARG A 238 -6.68 8.06 -15.23
C ARG A 238 -5.38 7.25 -15.28
N THR A 239 -5.46 5.96 -15.59
CA THR A 239 -4.31 5.06 -15.66
C THR A 239 -3.21 5.57 -16.60
N SER A 240 -3.56 6.18 -17.72
CA SER A 240 -2.60 6.81 -18.63
C SER A 240 -1.82 7.95 -17.98
N VAL A 241 -2.49 8.80 -17.20
CA VAL A 241 -1.86 9.91 -16.46
C VAL A 241 -0.93 9.37 -15.36
N LYS A 242 -1.31 8.26 -14.71
CA LYS A 242 -0.49 7.59 -13.69
C LYS A 242 0.84 7.11 -14.27
N PHE A 243 0.80 6.40 -15.41
CA PHE A 243 2.02 5.98 -16.11
C PHE A 243 2.83 7.17 -16.63
N LEU A 244 2.16 8.20 -17.16
CA LEU A 244 2.84 9.42 -17.62
C LEU A 244 3.59 10.12 -16.48
N LEU A 245 2.97 10.27 -15.30
CA LEU A 245 3.64 10.85 -14.13
C LEU A 245 4.89 10.07 -13.73
N LEU A 246 4.82 8.74 -13.71
CA LEU A 246 5.98 7.90 -13.40
C LEU A 246 7.09 8.03 -14.45
N ALA A 247 6.72 8.03 -15.74
CA ALA A 247 7.67 8.20 -16.84
C ALA A 247 8.35 9.57 -16.82
N VAL A 248 7.60 10.64 -16.54
CA VAL A 248 8.16 12.00 -16.42
C VAL A 248 9.08 12.09 -15.21
N ILE A 249 8.70 11.54 -14.05
CA ILE A 249 9.59 11.52 -12.88
C ILE A 249 10.88 10.77 -13.22
N GLU A 250 10.79 9.58 -13.82
CA GLU A 250 11.96 8.80 -14.26
C GLU A 250 12.85 9.61 -15.21
N PHE A 251 12.26 10.28 -16.20
CA PHE A 251 12.98 11.17 -17.12
C PHE A 251 13.72 12.29 -16.38
N THR A 252 13.07 12.95 -15.40
CA THR A 252 13.69 14.05 -14.65
C THR A 252 14.87 13.62 -13.81
N TRP A 253 14.84 12.41 -13.24
CA TRP A 253 15.95 11.84 -12.46
C TRP A 253 17.09 11.30 -13.33
N ASN A 254 16.82 10.90 -14.58
CA ASN A 254 17.85 10.49 -15.54
C ASN A 254 18.49 11.66 -16.30
N THR A 255 17.99 12.89 -16.14
CA THR A 255 18.58 14.09 -16.75
C THR A 255 19.75 14.59 -15.91
N TYR A 256 20.99 14.40 -16.38
CA TYR A 256 22.21 14.82 -15.68
C TYR A 256 23.08 15.79 -16.51
N PRO A 257 23.48 16.96 -15.97
CA PRO A 257 22.98 17.60 -14.75
C PRO A 257 21.52 18.07 -14.91
N SER A 258 20.86 18.37 -13.80
CA SER A 258 19.46 18.81 -13.82
C SER A 258 19.36 20.20 -14.47
N THR A 259 18.31 20.40 -15.26
CA THR A 259 18.00 21.66 -15.94
C THR A 259 16.79 22.33 -15.28
N ASN A 260 16.59 23.62 -15.57
CA ASN A 260 15.40 24.35 -15.09
C ASN A 260 14.11 23.63 -15.52
N PHE A 261 14.10 23.11 -16.74
CA PHE A 261 12.98 22.37 -17.29
C PHE A 261 12.72 21.05 -16.57
N SER A 262 13.75 20.20 -16.38
CA SER A 262 13.56 18.91 -15.72
C SER A 262 13.16 19.09 -14.25
N SER A 263 13.71 20.08 -13.56
CA SER A 263 13.33 20.37 -12.17
C SER A 263 11.91 20.93 -12.03
N LEU A 264 11.48 21.79 -12.96
CA LEU A 264 10.10 22.28 -12.99
C LEU A 264 9.11 21.13 -13.26
N LEU A 265 9.43 20.24 -14.22
CA LEU A 265 8.61 19.05 -14.48
C LEU A 265 8.49 18.14 -13.26
N LEU A 266 9.59 17.92 -12.53
CA LEU A 266 9.59 17.14 -11.30
C LEU A 266 8.64 17.76 -10.27
N HIS A 267 8.69 19.08 -10.08
CA HIS A 267 7.79 19.81 -9.18
C HIS A 267 6.34 19.69 -9.59
N MET A 268 6.04 19.84 -10.88
CA MET A 268 4.67 19.71 -11.39
C MET A 268 4.12 18.31 -11.12
N CYS A 269 4.93 17.26 -11.32
CA CYS A 269 4.55 15.89 -11.00
C CYS A 269 4.34 15.69 -9.49
N HIS A 270 5.25 16.21 -8.66
CA HIS A 270 5.14 16.12 -7.21
C HIS A 270 3.90 16.83 -6.67
N VAL A 271 3.61 18.05 -7.14
CA VAL A 271 2.42 18.82 -6.79
C VAL A 271 1.15 18.13 -7.28
N ALA A 272 1.15 17.55 -8.49
CA ALA A 272 0.02 16.78 -9.00
C ALA A 272 -0.30 15.56 -8.12
N ILE A 273 0.72 14.77 -7.75
CA ILE A 273 0.55 13.61 -6.86
C ILE A 273 0.07 14.06 -5.47
N LEU A 274 0.74 15.05 -4.88
CA LEU A 274 0.42 15.55 -3.54
C LEU A 274 -1.00 16.11 -3.46
N SER A 275 -1.41 16.92 -4.44
CA SER A 275 -2.76 17.47 -4.51
C SER A 275 -3.83 16.42 -4.82
N GLY A 276 -3.51 15.41 -5.65
CA GLY A 276 -4.40 14.28 -5.91
C GLY A 276 -4.71 13.49 -4.64
N ILE A 277 -3.67 13.13 -3.89
CA ILE A 277 -3.84 12.39 -2.62
C ILE A 277 -4.48 13.27 -1.55
N SER A 278 -4.05 14.53 -1.41
CA SER A 278 -4.57 15.43 -0.37
C SER A 278 -6.04 15.72 -0.54
N ARG A 279 -6.52 15.92 -1.78
CA ARG A 279 -7.96 16.05 -2.06
C ARG A 279 -8.70 14.83 -1.57
N LYS A 280 -8.26 13.62 -1.94
CA LYS A 280 -8.89 12.38 -1.50
C LYS A 280 -8.91 12.21 0.02
N LEU A 281 -7.84 12.56 0.72
CA LEU A 281 -7.77 12.47 2.18
C LEU A 281 -8.65 13.50 2.92
N LEU A 282 -8.80 14.70 2.34
CA LEU A 282 -9.53 15.80 2.97
C LEU A 282 -11.01 15.83 2.62
N THR A 283 -11.42 15.21 1.51
CA THR A 283 -12.82 15.12 1.14
C THR A 283 -13.49 14.09 2.06
N LYS A 284 -14.34 14.57 2.99
CA LYS A 284 -15.16 13.71 3.84
C LYS A 284 -16.14 12.94 2.95
N HIS A 285 -16.07 11.62 2.97
CA HIS A 285 -17.20 10.76 2.65
C HIS A 285 -18.07 10.59 3.89
#